data_AF-A0A351MSJ5-F1
#
_entry.id   AF-A0A351MSJ5-F1
#
_cell.length_a   1.000
_cell.length_b   1.000
_cell.length_c   1.000
_cell.angle_alpha   90.00
_cell.angle_beta   90.00
_cell.angle_gamma   90.00
#
_symmetry.space_group_name_H-M   'P 1'
#
loop_
_entity.id
_entity.type
_entity.pdbx_description
1 polymer ?
#
loop_
_entity_poly.entity_id
_entity_poly.type
_entity_poly.pdbx_seq_one_letter_code
_entity_poly.pdbx_strand_id
1 'polypeptide(L)'
;AINAKGLADITQGELTNLETIAKAAGAKGLAFIKCEAGEWKSPIVKFFTDAEKAELNRRLNIQDGDIVFFAAAPWEQASTILGRIRLESASLLKARGKLNIPTDQYNFLWVIEFPLMLWDADEQRYISAHHPFTAPVVEDEPLLATDPSKVRGQH
;
A
#
# COMPACT_ATOMS: atom_id res chain seq x y z
N ALA A 1 -2.16 -4.72 -4.04
CA ALA A 1 -2.19 -3.99 -5.32
C ALA A 1 -2.99 -2.71 -5.14
N ILE A 2 -2.72 -1.67 -5.93
CA ILE A 2 -3.53 -0.45 -5.98
C ILE A 2 -3.92 -0.15 -7.42
N ASN A 3 -5.13 0.36 -7.63
CA ASN A 3 -5.57 0.87 -8.93
C ASN A 3 -5.42 2.41 -8.95
N ALA A 4 -4.48 2.92 -9.74
CA ALA A 4 -4.33 4.35 -10.01
C ALA A 4 -5.26 4.74 -11.15
N LYS A 5 -6.47 5.17 -10.77
CA LYS A 5 -7.54 5.55 -11.68
C LYS A 5 -7.12 6.66 -12.66
N GLY A 6 -7.35 6.45 -13.95
CA GLY A 6 -7.11 7.46 -14.99
C GLY A 6 -5.64 7.78 -15.30
N LEU A 7 -4.68 7.00 -14.78
CA LEU A 7 -3.23 7.21 -14.94
C LEU A 7 -2.59 6.32 -16.03
N ALA A 8 -3.36 5.76 -16.96
CA ALA A 8 -2.79 4.97 -18.06
C ALA A 8 -1.86 5.79 -18.99
N ASP A 9 -2.03 7.11 -19.05
CA ASP A 9 -1.14 8.03 -19.79
C ASP A 9 0.22 8.27 -19.09
N ILE A 10 0.59 7.41 -18.14
CA ILE A 10 1.91 7.42 -17.53
C ILE A 10 2.99 7.10 -18.56
N THR A 11 4.04 7.92 -18.56
CA THR A 11 5.19 7.77 -19.45
C THR A 11 6.16 6.71 -18.94
N GLN A 12 7.04 6.22 -19.81
CA GLN A 12 8.08 5.28 -19.42
C GLN A 12 9.04 5.88 -18.37
N GLY A 13 9.32 7.18 -18.45
CA GLY A 13 10.15 7.88 -17.48
C GLY A 13 9.52 7.91 -16.09
N GLU A 14 8.22 8.23 -16.00
CA GLU A 14 7.47 8.21 -14.74
C GLU A 14 7.35 6.80 -14.16
N LEU A 15 7.14 5.77 -14.99
CA LEU A 15 7.17 4.37 -14.54
C LEU A 15 8.53 3.98 -13.95
N THR A 16 9.62 4.42 -14.57
CA THR A 16 10.98 4.18 -14.07
C THR A 16 11.22 4.89 -12.73
N ASN A 17 10.69 6.10 -12.58
CA ASN A 17 10.74 6.84 -11.32
C ASN A 17 9.95 6.11 -10.21
N LEU A 18 8.72 5.67 -10.50
CA LEU A 18 7.91 4.89 -9.56
C LEU A 18 8.60 3.58 -9.16
N GLU A 19 9.24 2.88 -10.10
CA GLU A 19 10.04 1.70 -9.78
C GLU A 19 11.23 2.03 -8.87
N THR A 20 11.89 3.16 -9.09
CA THR A 20 12.98 3.65 -8.22
C THR A 20 12.48 3.92 -6.80
N ILE A 21 11.33 4.57 -6.66
CA ILE A 21 10.67 4.81 -5.36
C ILE A 21 10.31 3.49 -4.67
N ALA A 22 9.78 2.51 -5.42
CA ALA A 22 9.47 1.19 -4.89
C ALA A 22 10.74 0.48 -4.39
N LYS A 23 11.84 0.53 -5.15
CA LYS A 23 13.13 -0.05 -4.77
C LYS A 23 13.72 0.61 -3.52
N ALA A 24 13.61 1.93 -3.40
CA ALA A 24 13.98 2.66 -2.19
C ALA A 24 13.11 2.30 -0.96
N ALA A 25 11.98 1.62 -1.15
CA ALA A 25 11.15 1.05 -0.09
C ALA A 25 11.34 -0.47 0.10
N GLY A 26 12.38 -1.05 -0.52
CA GLY A 26 12.73 -2.47 -0.39
C GLY A 26 12.09 -3.38 -1.43
N ALA A 27 11.39 -2.86 -2.45
CA ALA A 27 10.90 -3.68 -3.55
C ALA A 27 12.05 -4.15 -4.45
N LYS A 28 11.94 -5.35 -5.02
CA LYS A 28 12.87 -5.82 -6.07
C LYS A 28 12.55 -5.23 -7.46
N GLY A 29 11.32 -4.75 -7.63
CA GLY A 29 10.80 -4.13 -8.84
C GLY A 29 9.34 -3.72 -8.62
N LEU A 30 8.72 -3.10 -9.64
CA LEU A 30 7.34 -2.66 -9.59
C LEU A 30 6.55 -3.26 -10.74
N ALA A 31 5.77 -4.30 -10.45
CA ALA A 31 4.88 -4.89 -11.43
C ALA A 31 3.65 -3.99 -11.63
N PHE A 32 3.20 -3.87 -12.88
CA PHE A 32 2.01 -3.09 -13.21
C PHE A 32 1.17 -3.77 -14.30
N ILE A 33 -0.09 -3.33 -14.46
CA ILE A 33 -0.95 -3.63 -15.60
C ILE A 33 -1.59 -2.32 -16.04
N LYS A 34 -1.34 -1.89 -17.27
CA LYS A 34 -1.98 -0.72 -17.86
C LYS A 34 -3.21 -1.13 -18.67
N CYS A 35 -4.33 -0.43 -18.52
CA CYS A 35 -5.56 -0.68 -19.27
C CYS A 35 -5.79 0.45 -20.29
N GLU A 36 -5.72 0.15 -21.58
CA GLU A 36 -5.92 1.11 -22.67
C GLU A 36 -6.67 0.48 -23.84
N ALA A 37 -7.65 1.20 -24.37
CA ALA A 37 -8.55 0.73 -25.42
C ALA A 37 -9.23 -0.62 -25.07
N GLY A 38 -9.50 -0.85 -23.78
CA GLY A 38 -10.10 -2.09 -23.28
C GLY A 38 -9.12 -3.28 -23.18
N GLU A 39 -7.83 -3.07 -23.42
CA GLU A 39 -6.81 -4.12 -23.36
C GLU A 39 -5.85 -3.93 -22.18
N TRP A 40 -5.47 -5.05 -21.55
CA TRP A 40 -4.45 -5.08 -20.50
C TRP A 40 -3.06 -5.22 -21.10
N LYS A 41 -2.25 -4.16 -20.98
CA LYS A 41 -0.87 -4.09 -21.46
C LYS A 41 0.10 -4.19 -20.29
N SER A 42 0.82 -5.31 -20.22
CA SER A 42 1.96 -5.48 -19.31
C SER A 42 2.73 -6.79 -19.57
N PRO A 43 4.03 -6.86 -19.24
CA PRO A 43 4.81 -8.09 -19.34
C PRO A 43 4.25 -9.25 -18.54
N ILE A 44 3.47 -8.98 -17.48
CA ILE A 44 2.93 -10.01 -16.59
C ILE A 44 1.55 -10.53 -17.00
N VAL A 45 0.84 -9.85 -17.92
CA VAL A 45 -0.54 -10.21 -18.30
C VAL A 45 -0.65 -11.62 -18.87
N LYS A 46 0.38 -12.08 -19.59
CA LYS A 46 0.46 -13.44 -20.16
C LYS A 46 0.47 -14.56 -19.11
N PHE A 47 0.74 -14.25 -17.85
CA PHE A 47 0.74 -15.21 -16.76
C PHE A 47 -0.61 -15.31 -16.05
N PHE A 48 -1.59 -14.45 -16.39
CA PHE A 48 -2.93 -14.50 -15.82
C PHE A 48 -3.87 -15.28 -16.72
N THR A 49 -4.63 -16.18 -16.11
CA THR A 49 -5.81 -16.81 -16.70
C THR A 49 -6.96 -15.80 -16.81
N ASP A 50 -7.95 -16.10 -17.65
CA ASP A 50 -9.11 -15.20 -17.80
C ASP A 50 -9.96 -15.13 -16.51
N ALA A 51 -9.99 -16.21 -15.72
CA ALA A 51 -10.61 -16.22 -14.41
C ALA A 51 -9.90 -15.25 -13.43
N GLU A 52 -8.57 -15.25 -13.40
CA GLU A 52 -7.81 -14.32 -12.55
C GLU A 52 -7.93 -12.87 -13.01
N LYS A 53 -7.97 -12.62 -14.33
CA LYS A 53 -8.24 -11.27 -14.87
C LYS A 53 -9.62 -10.79 -14.45
N ALA A 54 -10.65 -11.64 -14.55
CA ALA A 54 -12.01 -11.31 -14.13
C ALA A 54 -12.08 -11.00 -12.63
N GLU A 55 -11.42 -11.80 -11.78
CA GLU A 55 -11.38 -11.59 -10.34
C GLU A 55 -10.61 -10.32 -9.95
N LEU A 56 -9.47 -10.05 -10.60
CA LEU A 56 -8.74 -8.80 -10.41
C LEU A 56 -9.61 -7.59 -10.78
N ASN A 57 -10.32 -7.67 -11.90
CA ASN A 57 -11.22 -6.62 -12.32
C ASN A 57 -12.35 -6.40 -11.31
N ARG A 58 -12.95 -7.49 -10.80
CA ARG A 58 -13.99 -7.43 -9.76
C ARG A 58 -13.51 -6.76 -8.48
N ARG A 59 -12.29 -7.06 -8.03
CA ARG A 59 -11.73 -6.53 -6.77
C ARG A 59 -11.23 -5.10 -6.87
N LEU A 60 -10.68 -4.70 -8.01
CA LEU A 60 -10.01 -3.41 -8.20
C LEU A 60 -10.81 -2.43 -9.06
N ASN A 61 -11.96 -2.87 -9.59
CA ASN A 61 -12.83 -2.14 -10.49
C ASN A 61 -12.03 -1.49 -11.63
N ILE A 62 -11.29 -2.27 -12.41
CA ILE A 62 -10.33 -1.76 -13.41
C ILE A 62 -11.12 -1.26 -14.63
N GLN A 63 -10.84 -0.04 -15.05
CA GLN A 63 -11.49 0.58 -16.19
C GLN A 63 -10.47 0.96 -17.27
N ASP A 64 -10.96 1.27 -18.46
CA ASP A 64 -10.11 1.82 -19.51
C ASP A 64 -9.51 3.16 -19.03
N GLY A 65 -8.22 3.35 -19.26
CA GLY A 65 -7.49 4.52 -18.77
C GLY A 65 -6.85 4.34 -17.39
N ASP A 66 -6.99 3.18 -16.74
CA ASP A 66 -6.38 2.88 -15.44
C ASP A 66 -5.00 2.22 -15.56
N ILE A 67 -4.22 2.30 -14.48
CA ILE A 67 -3.04 1.45 -14.27
C ILE A 67 -3.05 0.86 -12.86
N VAL A 68 -2.83 -0.45 -12.78
CA VAL A 68 -2.75 -1.19 -11.52
C VAL A 68 -1.31 -1.48 -11.17
N PHE A 69 -0.89 -1.18 -9.95
CA PHE A 69 0.44 -1.49 -9.42
C PHE A 69 0.39 -2.62 -8.39
N PHE A 70 1.40 -3.48 -8.42
CA PHE A 70 1.52 -4.65 -7.56
C PHE A 70 2.83 -4.61 -6.77
N ALA A 71 2.75 -5.00 -5.50
CA ALA A 71 3.89 -5.29 -4.65
C ALA A 71 3.69 -6.69 -4.05
N ALA A 72 4.71 -7.53 -4.14
CA ALA A 72 4.72 -8.89 -3.60
C ALA A 72 5.85 -9.00 -2.57
N ALA A 73 5.49 -8.88 -1.31
CA ALA A 73 6.38 -8.84 -0.15
C ALA A 73 5.57 -9.17 1.12
N PRO A 74 6.19 -9.35 2.30
CA PRO A 74 5.46 -9.37 3.58
C PRO A 74 4.53 -8.17 3.71
N TRP A 75 3.41 -8.35 4.42
CA TRP A 75 2.29 -7.41 4.44
C TRP A 75 2.69 -5.95 4.69
N GLU A 76 3.49 -5.69 5.72
CA GLU A 76 3.93 -4.34 6.08
C GLU A 76 4.81 -3.69 5.01
N GLN A 77 5.75 -4.47 4.45
CA GLN A 77 6.61 -4.00 3.38
C GLN A 77 5.81 -3.71 2.10
N ALA A 78 4.92 -4.62 1.70
CA ALA A 78 4.04 -4.42 0.55
C ALA A 78 3.15 -3.18 0.73
N SER A 79 2.59 -2.99 1.93
CA SER A 79 1.76 -1.83 2.27
C SER A 79 2.56 -0.54 2.22
N THR A 80 3.80 -0.54 2.71
CA THR A 80 4.72 0.61 2.64
C THR A 80 5.05 0.99 1.21
N ILE A 81 5.43 0.00 0.38
CA ILE A 81 5.71 0.20 -1.05
C ILE A 81 4.49 0.81 -1.74
N LEU A 82 3.33 0.16 -1.63
CA LEU A 82 2.11 0.62 -2.30
C LEU A 82 1.61 1.97 -1.76
N GLY A 83 1.85 2.26 -0.48
CA GLY A 83 1.57 3.57 0.12
C GLY A 83 2.35 4.70 -0.56
N ARG A 84 3.64 4.49 -0.81
CA ARG A 84 4.48 5.47 -1.55
C ARG A 84 4.04 5.61 -3.00
N ILE A 85 3.78 4.50 -3.69
CA ILE A 85 3.29 4.51 -5.08
C ILE A 85 1.95 5.21 -5.20
N ARG A 86 1.05 5.06 -4.22
CA ARG A 86 -0.24 5.77 -4.17
C ARG A 86 -0.05 7.29 -4.10
N LEU A 87 0.87 7.77 -3.26
CA LEU A 87 1.15 9.20 -3.12
C LEU A 87 1.74 9.78 -4.40
N GLU A 88 2.71 9.10 -4.99
CA GLU A 88 3.32 9.56 -6.24
C GLU A 88 2.31 9.52 -7.41
N SER A 89 1.49 8.48 -7.50
CA SER A 89 0.40 8.40 -8.47
C SER A 89 -0.57 9.58 -8.32
N ALA A 90 -0.89 9.99 -7.09
CA ALA A 90 -1.72 11.15 -6.84
C ALA A 90 -1.05 12.46 -7.30
N SER A 91 0.25 12.63 -7.06
CA SER A 91 1.02 13.78 -7.57
C SER A 91 0.98 13.86 -9.10
N LEU A 92 1.19 12.73 -9.78
CA LEU A 92 1.13 12.62 -11.24
C LEU A 92 -0.26 12.94 -11.79
N LEU A 93 -1.32 12.47 -11.13
CA LEU A 93 -2.71 12.77 -11.49
C LEU A 93 -3.04 14.25 -11.28
N LYS A 94 -2.56 14.87 -10.20
CA LYS A 94 -2.71 16.31 -9.95
C LYS A 94 -2.03 17.13 -11.03
N ALA A 95 -0.80 16.78 -11.42
CA ALA A 95 -0.08 17.45 -12.50
C ALA A 95 -0.80 17.37 -13.86
N ARG A 96 -1.57 16.31 -14.08
CA ARG A 96 -2.44 16.12 -15.26
C ARG A 96 -3.81 16.81 -15.15
N GLY A 97 -4.13 17.44 -14.03
CA GLY A 97 -5.47 17.98 -13.77
C GLY A 97 -6.56 16.92 -13.61
N LYS A 98 -6.19 15.65 -13.43
CA LYS A 98 -7.13 14.51 -13.29
C LYS A 98 -7.53 14.22 -11.85
N LEU A 99 -6.81 14.80 -10.89
CA LEU A 99 -7.11 14.71 -9.47
C LEU A 99 -7.04 16.12 -8.87
N ASN A 100 -8.13 16.54 -8.25
CA ASN A 100 -8.15 17.76 -7.45
C ASN A 100 -8.22 17.38 -5.96
N ILE A 101 -7.26 17.88 -5.18
CA ILE A 101 -7.26 17.77 -3.72
C ILE A 101 -7.20 19.22 -3.22
N PRO A 102 -8.34 19.83 -2.87
CA PRO A 102 -8.41 21.19 -2.36
C PRO A 102 -7.51 21.37 -1.14
N THR A 103 -6.83 22.52 -1.08
CA THR A 103 -5.91 22.84 0.04
C THR A 103 -6.62 23.11 1.36
N ASP A 104 -7.92 23.40 1.29
CA ASP A 104 -8.84 23.66 2.40
C ASP A 104 -9.72 22.45 2.74
N GLN A 105 -9.49 21.29 2.11
CA GLN A 105 -10.16 20.05 2.48
C GLN A 105 -9.44 19.35 3.63
N TYR A 106 -10.18 19.07 4.70
CA TYR A 106 -9.70 18.32 5.86
C TYR A 106 -10.49 17.01 6.00
N ASN A 107 -9.77 15.88 5.95
CA ASN A 107 -10.35 14.55 6.16
C ASN A 107 -9.80 13.98 7.46
N PHE A 108 -10.53 14.17 8.56
CA PHE A 108 -10.12 13.66 9.87
C PHE A 108 -10.43 12.17 10.00
N LEU A 109 -9.49 11.43 10.58
CA LEU A 109 -9.65 10.03 10.93
C LEU A 109 -8.92 9.75 12.25
N TRP A 110 -9.40 8.74 12.96
CA TRP A 110 -8.73 8.19 14.12
C TRP A 110 -8.09 6.86 13.72
N VAL A 111 -6.80 6.72 13.99
CA VAL A 111 -6.15 5.42 14.02
C VAL A 111 -6.12 5.01 15.48
N ILE A 112 -6.74 3.88 15.76
CA ILE A 112 -6.86 3.32 17.11
C ILE A 112 -6.29 1.90 17.09
N GLU A 113 -6.20 1.27 18.26
CA GLU A 113 -5.76 -0.12 18.39
C GLU A 113 -4.34 -0.36 17.85
N PHE A 114 -3.44 0.61 18.02
CA PHE A 114 -2.03 0.37 17.74
C PHE A 114 -1.51 -0.76 18.63
N PRO A 115 -0.54 -1.56 18.13
CA PRO A 115 0.13 -2.54 18.95
C PRO A 115 0.86 -1.85 20.11
N LEU A 116 0.82 -2.46 21.30
CA LEU A 116 1.56 -1.98 22.47
C LEU A 116 3.07 -2.19 22.29
N MET A 117 3.44 -3.32 21.68
CA MET A 117 4.83 -3.72 21.45
C MET A 117 5.07 -4.11 19.99
N LEU A 118 6.28 -3.88 19.52
CA LEU A 118 6.77 -4.34 18.22
C LEU A 118 7.92 -5.32 18.42
N TRP A 119 8.01 -6.33 17.56
CA TRP A 119 9.16 -7.23 17.54
C TRP A 119 10.33 -6.55 16.84
N ASP A 120 11.44 -6.38 17.55
CA ASP A 120 12.70 -5.94 16.98
C ASP A 120 13.52 -7.16 16.54
N ALA A 121 13.74 -7.28 15.23
CA ALA A 121 14.46 -8.40 14.66
C ALA A 121 15.99 -8.32 14.86
N ASP A 122 16.55 -7.14 15.12
CA ASP A 122 17.99 -6.98 15.33
C ASP A 122 18.35 -7.28 16.80
N GLU A 123 17.54 -6.79 17.73
CA GLU A 123 17.69 -7.01 19.17
C GLU A 123 17.03 -8.29 19.68
N GLN A 124 16.28 -8.99 18.81
CA GLN A 124 15.57 -10.25 19.12
C GLN A 124 14.67 -10.13 20.37
N ARG A 125 13.97 -9.01 20.50
CA ARG A 125 13.07 -8.75 21.63
C ARG A 125 11.91 -7.83 21.26
N TYR A 126 10.90 -7.80 22.12
CA TYR A 126 9.84 -6.80 22.02
C TYR A 126 10.32 -5.44 22.55
N ILE A 127 9.97 -4.39 21.81
CA ILE A 127 10.18 -2.99 22.18
C ILE A 127 8.82 -2.28 22.25
N SER A 128 8.72 -1.19 23.01
CA SER A 128 7.50 -0.37 23.05
C SER A 128 7.24 0.25 21.67
N ALA A 129 6.01 0.13 21.17
CA ALA A 129 5.64 0.71 19.88
C ALA A 129 5.62 2.25 19.92
N HIS A 130 5.28 2.81 21.09
CA HIS A 130 5.27 4.26 21.35
C HIS A 130 5.97 4.52 22.70
N HIS A 131 5.28 5.10 23.68
CA HIS A 131 5.83 5.35 25.01
C HIS A 131 5.78 4.08 25.89
N PRO A 132 6.82 3.73 26.66
CA PRO A 132 6.87 2.52 27.48
C PRO A 132 5.84 2.45 28.62
N PHE A 133 5.16 3.56 28.93
CA PHE A 133 4.08 3.63 29.92
C PHE A 133 2.67 3.69 29.32
N THR A 134 2.53 3.40 28.02
CA THR A 134 1.19 3.25 27.42
C THR A 134 0.50 2.06 28.08
N ALA A 135 -0.72 2.26 28.56
CA ALA A 135 -1.52 1.17 29.14
C ALA A 135 -1.96 0.19 28.04
N PRO A 136 -1.99 -1.13 28.31
CA PRO A 136 -2.66 -2.09 27.44
C PRO A 136 -4.17 -1.84 27.42
N VAL A 137 -4.83 -2.26 26.34
CA VAL A 137 -6.27 -2.48 26.33
C VAL A 137 -6.59 -3.60 27.33
N VAL A 138 -7.59 -3.40 28.19
CA VAL A 138 -7.85 -4.28 29.36
C VAL A 138 -8.11 -5.72 28.93
N GLU A 139 -8.81 -5.92 27.82
CA GLU A 139 -9.13 -7.24 27.27
C GLU A 139 -7.88 -8.02 26.82
N ASP A 140 -6.79 -7.31 26.50
CA ASP A 140 -5.56 -7.91 25.98
C ASP A 140 -4.50 -8.12 27.09
N GLU A 141 -4.74 -7.65 28.32
CA GLU A 141 -3.82 -7.84 29.45
C GLU A 141 -3.35 -9.29 29.65
N PRO A 142 -4.21 -10.33 29.54
CA PRO A 142 -3.77 -11.72 29.65
C PRO A 142 -2.72 -12.12 28.61
N LEU A 143 -2.66 -11.45 27.46
CA LEU A 143 -1.73 -11.75 26.37
C LEU A 143 -0.32 -11.21 26.63
N LEU A 144 -0.13 -10.28 27.58
CA LEU A 144 1.19 -9.72 27.90
C LEU A 144 2.23 -10.79 28.23
N ALA A 145 1.82 -11.84 28.94
CA ALA A 145 2.71 -12.92 29.37
C ALA A 145 2.92 -14.01 28.31
N THR A 146 2.05 -14.11 27.30
CA THR A 146 2.04 -15.23 26.34
C THR A 146 2.36 -14.81 24.91
N ASP A 147 1.75 -13.73 24.43
CA ASP A 147 1.88 -13.25 23.05
C ASP A 147 1.74 -11.71 23.00
N PRO A 148 2.77 -10.98 23.45
CA PRO A 148 2.74 -9.52 23.53
C PRO A 148 2.59 -8.83 22.17
N SER A 149 2.82 -9.54 21.06
CA SER A 149 2.62 -9.02 19.70
C SER A 149 1.14 -8.72 19.39
N LYS A 150 0.22 -9.32 20.15
CA LYS A 150 -1.24 -9.17 19.96
C LYS A 150 -1.86 -8.16 20.93
N VAL A 151 -1.08 -7.57 21.83
CA VAL A 151 -1.60 -6.61 22.80
C VAL A 151 -1.75 -5.24 22.15
N ARG A 152 -2.95 -4.67 22.18
CA ARG A 152 -3.21 -3.29 21.76
C ARG A 152 -2.90 -2.31 22.90
N GLY A 153 -2.43 -1.13 22.54
CA GLY A 153 -2.21 -0.01 23.46
C GLY A 153 -3.35 1.00 23.45
N GLN A 154 -3.58 1.66 24.58
CA GLN A 154 -4.48 2.82 24.70
C GLN A 154 -3.71 4.09 24.31
N HIS A 155 -3.65 4.38 23.01
CA HIS A 155 -3.03 5.57 22.44
C HIS A 155 -4.07 6.62 22.05
#